data_AF-A0AAD1WGQ1-F1
#
_entry.id   AF-A0AAD1WGQ1-F1
#
_cell.length_a   1.000
_cell.length_b   1.000
_cell.length_c   1.000
_cell.angle_alpha   90.00
_cell.angle_beta   90.00
_cell.angle_gamma   90.00
#
_symmetry.space_group_name_H-M   'P 1'
#
loop_
_entity.id
_entity.type
_entity.pdbx_description
1 polymer ?
#
loop_
_entity_poly.entity_id
_entity_poly.type
_entity_poly.pdbx_seq_one_letter_code
_entity_poly.pdbx_strand_id
1 'polypeptide(L)'
;MVGDWPAMRWTSVYLSSLLGENLLRFRIGRRKAQLAPQFETECEYVNGTLQQFHDWIRSTSQNLPEPFDNFNISDYWGYADYKYLSAIFHNRPEILQDILWADFGFPGRDGKESTLWVGSSGANTPCHIDSYGCNLVLQVEGRKTWHLFPPEDTTYLYPTRIPYEESSIFSKVNVVHPDWCRFPLFSKARPYVVTLHPGQVLYVPRRWWHYVESIDDITVSINTWTELDSDHEARVEEAITRMVVCAFKSTDLSSNIQDWLNPTEGEVTSHETNLLYLNQALAMYADHEAKKVEDVQRTQDPPLKRNKLTTDTASNVDLSVSSPPPFGRHLLSVMPSPPRSDLRGAGTDNIAFAGDQCQALNSETTQVVSSQWHETASPNQSVTSDDVLECLVNPQVIHLVSRLLLKKIS
;
A
#
# COMPACT_ATOMS: atom_id res chain seq x y z
N MET A 1 -6.81 1.30 22.71
CA MET A 1 -7.28 -0.10 22.84
C MET A 1 -8.66 -0.13 22.23
N VAL A 2 -8.97 -1.09 21.37
CA VAL A 2 -10.25 -1.21 20.64
C VAL A 2 -11.13 -2.34 21.18
N GLY A 3 -10.87 -2.81 22.40
CA GLY A 3 -11.50 -4.01 22.96
C GLY A 3 -13.00 -3.87 23.21
N ASP A 4 -13.51 -2.63 23.27
CA ASP A 4 -14.91 -2.27 23.39
C ASP A 4 -15.60 -2.03 22.04
N TRP A 5 -14.86 -2.04 20.93
CA TRP A 5 -15.46 -1.90 19.60
C TRP A 5 -16.36 -3.11 19.30
N PRO A 6 -17.63 -2.90 18.90
CA PRO A 6 -18.49 -4.00 18.49
C PRO A 6 -17.90 -4.86 17.36
N ALA A 7 -17.10 -4.26 16.47
CA ALA A 7 -16.38 -4.92 15.39
C ALA A 7 -15.42 -6.02 15.86
N MET A 8 -15.00 -6.04 17.13
CA MET A 8 -14.20 -7.15 17.67
C MET A 8 -14.94 -8.49 17.69
N ARG A 9 -16.26 -8.49 17.50
CA ARG A 9 -17.06 -9.71 17.31
C ARG A 9 -17.06 -10.23 15.88
N TRP A 10 -16.52 -9.48 14.92
CA TRP A 10 -16.51 -9.82 13.50
C TRP A 10 -15.47 -10.89 13.14
N THR A 11 -15.51 -12.00 13.87
CA THR A 11 -14.85 -13.23 13.46
C THR A 11 -15.40 -13.69 12.13
N SER A 12 -14.60 -14.44 11.40
CA SER A 12 -14.93 -15.10 10.14
C SER A 12 -16.18 -15.98 10.25
N VAL A 13 -16.44 -16.61 11.40
CA VAL A 13 -17.68 -17.38 11.65
C VAL A 13 -18.89 -16.45 11.76
N TYR A 14 -18.76 -15.36 12.51
CA TYR A 14 -19.82 -14.36 12.64
C TYR A 14 -20.14 -13.71 11.28
N LEU A 15 -19.11 -13.30 10.54
CA LEU A 15 -19.24 -12.74 9.20
C LEU A 15 -19.88 -13.73 8.23
N SER A 16 -19.53 -15.02 8.31
CA SER A 16 -20.17 -16.07 7.51
C SER A 16 -21.68 -16.10 7.76
N SER A 17 -22.12 -16.05 9.02
CA SER A 17 -23.54 -16.01 9.37
C SER A 17 -24.26 -14.74 8.91
N LEU A 18 -23.56 -13.60 8.84
CA LEU A 18 -24.13 -12.33 8.38
C LEU A 18 -24.27 -12.27 6.87
N LEU A 19 -23.25 -12.73 6.16
CA LEU A 19 -23.18 -12.72 4.70
C LEU A 19 -24.04 -13.84 4.09
N GLY A 20 -24.22 -14.96 4.79
CA GLY A 20 -24.99 -16.11 4.32
C GLY A 20 -24.49 -16.59 2.96
N GLU A 21 -25.39 -16.61 1.98
CA GLU A 21 -25.10 -17.05 0.61
C GLU A 21 -24.48 -15.96 -0.28
N ASN A 22 -24.15 -14.78 0.27
CA ASN A 22 -23.48 -13.74 -0.49
C ASN A 22 -22.10 -14.24 -0.95
N LEU A 23 -21.90 -14.24 -2.26
CA LEU A 23 -20.64 -14.65 -2.86
C LEU A 23 -19.60 -13.54 -2.68
N LEU A 24 -18.43 -13.91 -2.18
CA LEU A 24 -17.22 -13.11 -2.21
C LEU A 24 -16.30 -13.63 -3.30
N ARG A 25 -15.61 -12.71 -3.98
CA ARG A 25 -14.52 -13.05 -4.88
C ARG A 25 -13.24 -13.26 -4.08
N PHE A 26 -12.68 -14.47 -4.13
CA PHE A 26 -11.42 -14.85 -3.52
C PHE A 26 -10.33 -14.90 -4.58
N ARG A 27 -9.18 -14.30 -4.28
CA ARG A 27 -7.93 -14.47 -5.00
C ARG A 27 -7.23 -15.72 -4.46
N ILE A 28 -6.82 -16.61 -5.36
CA ILE A 28 -6.14 -17.87 -5.04
C ILE A 28 -4.73 -17.83 -5.60
N GLY A 29 -3.74 -17.85 -4.72
CA GLY A 29 -2.33 -17.83 -5.09
C GLY A 29 -1.59 -19.08 -4.63
N ARG A 30 -0.36 -19.24 -5.13
CA ARG A 30 0.44 -20.46 -4.90
C ARG A 30 1.38 -20.23 -3.73
N ARG A 31 1.57 -21.26 -2.91
CA ARG A 31 2.54 -21.26 -1.79
C ARG A 31 3.99 -21.47 -2.21
N LYS A 32 4.24 -21.76 -3.49
CA LYS A 32 5.59 -22.04 -3.97
C LYS A 32 6.50 -20.83 -3.74
N ALA A 33 7.60 -21.03 -3.02
CA ALA A 33 8.63 -20.01 -2.87
C ALA A 33 9.18 -19.62 -4.25
N GLN A 34 9.08 -18.33 -4.56
CA GLN A 34 9.59 -17.73 -5.80
C GLN A 34 10.50 -16.56 -5.46
N LEU A 35 11.53 -16.35 -6.27
CA LEU A 35 12.44 -15.20 -6.12
C LEU A 35 11.78 -13.88 -6.52
N ALA A 36 10.77 -13.95 -7.40
CA ALA A 36 9.92 -12.82 -7.75
C ALA A 36 8.68 -12.76 -6.83
N PRO A 37 8.12 -11.57 -6.56
CA PRO A 37 6.80 -11.45 -5.98
C PRO A 37 5.75 -12.10 -6.88
N GLN A 38 4.72 -12.71 -6.28
CA GLN A 38 3.54 -13.18 -7.01
C GLN A 38 2.50 -12.05 -7.03
N PHE A 39 2.20 -11.52 -8.21
CA PHE A 39 1.22 -10.45 -8.37
C PHE A 39 -0.20 -11.00 -8.58
N GLU A 40 -1.19 -10.12 -8.45
CA GLU A 40 -2.61 -10.48 -8.55
C GLU A 40 -3.00 -10.99 -9.93
N THR A 41 -2.36 -10.46 -10.98
CA THR A 41 -2.50 -10.87 -12.39
C THR A 41 -2.04 -12.30 -12.64
N GLU A 42 -1.25 -12.88 -11.75
CA GLU A 42 -0.78 -14.27 -11.81
C GLU A 42 -1.62 -15.23 -10.96
N CYS A 43 -2.62 -14.70 -10.24
CA CYS A 43 -3.49 -15.48 -9.35
C CYS A 43 -4.76 -15.94 -10.07
N GLU A 44 -5.35 -17.01 -9.55
CA GLU A 44 -6.68 -17.47 -9.96
C GLU A 44 -7.76 -16.81 -9.10
N TYR A 45 -9.01 -16.81 -9.58
CA TYR A 45 -10.13 -16.19 -8.85
C TYR A 45 -11.33 -17.11 -8.79
N VAL A 46 -11.91 -17.19 -7.60
CA VAL A 46 -13.06 -18.04 -7.30
C VAL A 46 -14.12 -17.22 -6.59
N ASN A 47 -15.38 -17.34 -7.01
CA ASN A 47 -16.51 -16.74 -6.30
C ASN A 47 -17.16 -17.81 -5.43
N GLY A 48 -17.16 -17.62 -4.11
CA GLY A 48 -17.73 -18.57 -3.16
C GLY A 48 -18.29 -17.87 -1.93
N THR A 49 -19.03 -18.59 -1.09
CA THR A 49 -19.46 -18.07 0.21
C THR A 49 -18.30 -18.10 1.20
N LEU A 50 -18.39 -17.29 2.25
CA LEU A 50 -17.41 -17.34 3.33
C LEU A 50 -17.44 -18.71 4.06
N GLN A 51 -18.60 -19.36 4.12
CA GLN A 51 -18.72 -20.71 4.66
C GLN A 51 -17.93 -21.74 3.82
N GLN A 52 -18.06 -21.71 2.49
CA GLN A 52 -17.29 -22.59 1.60
C GLN A 52 -15.78 -22.37 1.76
N PHE A 53 -15.35 -21.11 1.94
CA PHE A 53 -13.95 -20.79 2.19
C PHE A 53 -13.44 -21.34 3.53
N HIS A 54 -14.26 -21.30 4.58
CA HIS A 54 -13.96 -21.96 5.86
C HIS A 54 -13.80 -23.46 5.72
N ASP A 55 -14.75 -24.09 5.03
CA ASP A 55 -14.74 -25.53 4.81
C ASP A 55 -13.50 -25.94 4.01
N TRP A 56 -13.10 -25.11 3.05
CA TRP A 56 -11.86 -25.29 2.28
C TRP A 56 -10.62 -25.21 3.17
N ILE A 57 -10.47 -24.19 4.02
CA ILE A 57 -9.31 -24.06 4.93
C ILE A 57 -9.19 -25.26 5.88
N ARG A 58 -10.33 -25.80 6.34
CA ARG A 58 -10.38 -26.92 7.28
C ARG A 58 -10.33 -28.29 6.62
N SER A 59 -10.44 -28.34 5.29
CA SER A 59 -10.53 -29.59 4.57
C SER A 59 -9.22 -30.37 4.62
N THR A 60 -9.34 -31.68 4.73
CA THR A 60 -8.25 -32.62 4.44
C THR A 60 -8.28 -32.94 2.96
N SER A 61 -7.12 -33.10 2.33
CA SER A 61 -6.86 -33.22 0.88
C SER A 61 -7.67 -34.25 0.05
N GLN A 62 -8.59 -35.00 0.66
CA GLN A 62 -9.38 -36.05 0.01
C GLN A 62 -10.77 -35.60 -0.48
N ASN A 63 -11.34 -34.50 0.03
CA ASN A 63 -12.63 -33.96 -0.43
C ASN A 63 -12.68 -32.44 -0.19
N LEU A 64 -12.26 -31.67 -1.19
CA LEU A 64 -12.29 -30.21 -1.15
C LEU A 64 -13.70 -29.71 -1.54
N PRO A 65 -14.25 -28.69 -0.87
CA PRO A 65 -15.59 -28.19 -1.17
C PRO A 65 -15.56 -27.34 -2.45
N GLU A 66 -16.54 -27.55 -3.33
CA GLU A 66 -16.86 -26.60 -4.40
C GLU A 66 -17.17 -25.21 -3.81
N PRO A 67 -16.68 -24.10 -4.41
CA PRO A 67 -15.94 -24.01 -5.68
C PRO A 67 -14.40 -24.04 -5.54
N PHE A 68 -13.88 -24.49 -4.40
CA PHE A 68 -12.44 -24.54 -4.10
C PHE A 68 -11.82 -25.93 -4.32
N ASP A 69 -12.56 -26.82 -4.97
CA ASP A 69 -12.25 -28.23 -5.18
C ASP A 69 -10.93 -28.48 -5.95
N ASN A 70 -10.52 -27.50 -6.77
CA ASN A 70 -9.31 -27.56 -7.58
C ASN A 70 -8.05 -27.01 -6.87
N PHE A 71 -8.17 -26.52 -5.64
CA PHE A 71 -7.09 -25.81 -4.94
C PHE A 71 -6.69 -26.55 -3.66
N ASN A 72 -5.68 -27.40 -3.71
CA ASN A 72 -5.22 -28.04 -2.48
C ASN A 72 -4.64 -27.02 -1.49
N ILE A 73 -5.13 -27.02 -0.25
CA ILE A 73 -4.71 -26.08 0.79
C ILE A 73 -3.19 -26.13 1.09
N SER A 74 -2.53 -27.26 0.82
CA SER A 74 -1.07 -27.39 0.96
C SER A 74 -0.28 -26.66 -0.13
N ASP A 75 -0.90 -26.40 -1.28
CA ASP A 75 -0.26 -25.80 -2.45
C ASP A 75 -0.71 -24.36 -2.70
N TYR A 76 -1.88 -24.00 -2.17
CA TYR A 76 -2.55 -22.72 -2.41
C TYR A 76 -2.92 -21.98 -1.12
N TRP A 77 -2.94 -20.67 -1.20
CA TRP A 77 -3.54 -19.76 -0.24
C TRP A 77 -4.70 -19.02 -0.89
N GLY A 78 -5.65 -18.54 -0.09
CA GLY A 78 -6.79 -17.77 -0.57
C GLY A 78 -6.98 -16.48 0.21
N TYR A 79 -7.43 -15.43 -0.49
CA TYR A 79 -7.57 -14.10 0.07
C TYR A 79 -8.80 -13.39 -0.52
N ALA A 80 -9.75 -13.01 0.32
CA ALA A 80 -10.79 -12.05 -0.03
C ALA A 80 -10.34 -10.66 0.39
N ASP A 81 -9.80 -9.92 -0.57
CA ASP A 81 -9.21 -8.60 -0.45
C ASP A 81 -10.13 -7.48 -0.97
N TYR A 82 -9.94 -6.26 -0.47
CA TYR A 82 -10.65 -5.04 -0.88
C TYR A 82 -12.18 -5.17 -0.89
N LYS A 83 -12.76 -5.86 0.09
CA LYS A 83 -14.23 -5.99 0.18
C LYS A 83 -14.80 -4.75 0.85
N TYR A 84 -15.23 -3.77 0.04
CA TYR A 84 -15.87 -2.55 0.53
C TYR A 84 -17.08 -2.89 1.40
N LEU A 85 -16.99 -2.53 2.68
CA LEU A 85 -18.00 -2.89 3.67
C LEU A 85 -19.37 -2.30 3.34
N SER A 86 -19.40 -1.07 2.82
CA SER A 86 -20.61 -0.40 2.32
C SER A 86 -21.29 -1.17 1.19
N ALA A 87 -20.54 -1.83 0.32
CA ALA A 87 -21.08 -2.63 -0.77
C ALA A 87 -21.61 -3.99 -0.26
N ILE A 88 -20.86 -4.70 0.58
CA ILE A 88 -21.28 -6.03 1.04
C ILE A 88 -22.41 -5.97 2.10
N PHE A 89 -22.50 -4.87 2.86
CA PHE A 89 -23.53 -4.65 3.88
C PHE A 89 -24.54 -3.55 3.50
N HIS A 90 -24.76 -3.30 2.21
CA HIS A 90 -25.74 -2.31 1.74
C HIS A 90 -27.16 -2.52 2.30
N ASN A 91 -27.55 -3.77 2.58
CA ASN A 91 -28.84 -4.13 3.18
C ASN A 91 -28.88 -4.05 4.72
N ARG A 92 -27.72 -3.83 5.37
CA ARG A 92 -27.55 -3.71 6.82
C ARG A 92 -26.55 -2.61 7.18
N PRO A 93 -26.76 -1.37 6.71
CA PRO A 93 -25.78 -0.29 6.88
C PRO A 93 -25.55 0.09 8.35
N GLU A 94 -26.46 -0.28 9.27
CA GLU A 94 -26.30 -0.07 10.70
C GLU A 94 -25.06 -0.75 11.27
N ILE A 95 -24.65 -1.90 10.72
CA ILE A 95 -23.49 -2.64 11.21
C ILE A 95 -22.19 -1.86 10.97
N LEU A 96 -22.15 -0.95 10.01
CA LEU A 96 -20.96 -0.15 9.71
C LEU A 96 -20.54 0.76 10.87
N GLN A 97 -21.46 1.05 11.80
CA GLN A 97 -21.20 1.82 13.02
C GLN A 97 -20.44 1.03 14.09
N ASP A 98 -20.24 -0.28 13.90
CA ASP A 98 -19.43 -1.12 14.79
C ASP A 98 -17.93 -0.76 14.75
N ILE A 99 -17.52 0.01 13.74
CA ILE A 99 -16.15 0.44 13.48
C ILE A 99 -16.01 1.92 13.84
N LEU A 100 -15.10 2.24 14.76
CA LEU A 100 -15.07 3.53 15.46
C LEU A 100 -13.75 4.30 15.23
N TRP A 101 -13.38 4.58 13.98
CA TRP A 101 -12.11 5.25 13.66
C TRP A 101 -11.93 6.64 14.31
N ALA A 102 -13.01 7.23 14.82
CA ALA A 102 -12.98 8.42 15.66
C ALA A 102 -12.01 8.30 16.87
N ASP A 103 -11.86 7.11 17.46
CA ASP A 103 -10.93 6.88 18.57
C ASP A 103 -9.44 7.07 18.18
N PHE A 104 -9.15 7.04 16.87
CA PHE A 104 -7.84 7.29 16.28
C PHE A 104 -7.72 8.67 15.63
N GLY A 105 -8.63 9.59 15.93
CA GLY A 105 -8.57 10.96 15.43
C GLY A 105 -9.22 11.16 14.05
N PHE A 106 -10.05 10.22 13.59
CA PHE A 106 -10.79 10.31 12.33
C PHE A 106 -12.31 10.40 12.59
N PRO A 107 -12.81 11.51 13.15
CA PRO A 107 -14.22 11.65 13.48
C PRO A 107 -15.10 11.54 12.24
N GLY A 108 -16.22 10.82 12.36
CA GLY A 108 -17.17 10.61 11.26
C GLY A 108 -16.77 9.51 10.26
N ARG A 109 -15.58 8.91 10.41
CA ARG A 109 -15.13 7.78 9.59
C ARG A 109 -15.53 6.47 10.26
N ASP A 110 -16.24 5.61 9.53
CA ASP A 110 -16.79 4.36 10.05
C ASP A 110 -16.59 3.20 9.05
N GLY A 111 -17.40 2.15 9.14
CA GLY A 111 -17.37 1.04 8.21
C GLY A 111 -17.64 1.44 6.75
N LYS A 112 -18.28 2.58 6.45
CA LYS A 112 -18.60 3.00 5.08
C LYS A 112 -17.37 3.22 4.21
N GLU A 113 -16.32 3.80 4.79
CA GLU A 113 -15.03 4.05 4.14
C GLU A 113 -13.99 2.97 4.47
N SER A 114 -14.46 1.78 4.85
CA SER A 114 -13.59 0.68 5.28
C SER A 114 -13.72 -0.53 4.36
N THR A 115 -12.65 -1.30 4.27
CA THR A 115 -12.64 -2.57 3.54
C THR A 115 -12.33 -3.75 4.45
N LEU A 116 -12.97 -4.87 4.15
CA LEU A 116 -12.80 -6.15 4.83
C LEU A 116 -11.79 -7.01 4.07
N TRP A 117 -10.97 -7.71 4.86
CA TRP A 117 -9.97 -8.64 4.39
C TRP A 117 -10.10 -9.95 5.13
N VAL A 118 -10.27 -11.05 4.40
CA VAL A 118 -10.31 -12.41 4.98
C VAL A 118 -9.33 -13.29 4.24
N GLY A 119 -8.32 -13.81 4.92
CA GLY A 119 -7.24 -14.59 4.29
C GLY A 119 -6.93 -15.89 5.02
N SER A 120 -6.53 -16.91 4.27
CA SER A 120 -5.96 -18.15 4.81
C SER A 120 -4.49 -17.95 5.20
N SER A 121 -3.90 -18.88 5.94
CA SER A 121 -2.44 -18.89 6.17
C SER A 121 -1.66 -18.76 4.84
N GLY A 122 -0.57 -18.00 4.81
CA GLY A 122 0.27 -17.69 3.64
C GLY A 122 -0.32 -16.70 2.63
N ALA A 123 -1.59 -16.30 2.78
CA ALA A 123 -2.16 -15.24 1.96
C ALA A 123 -1.41 -13.93 2.21
N ASN A 124 -0.99 -13.26 1.14
CA ASN A 124 -0.14 -12.08 1.26
C ASN A 124 -0.44 -11.02 0.21
N THR A 125 0.03 -9.81 0.48
CA THR A 125 0.13 -8.72 -0.48
C THR A 125 1.61 -8.39 -0.67
N PRO A 126 2.13 -8.44 -1.92
CA PRO A 126 3.52 -8.06 -2.23
C PRO A 126 3.91 -6.69 -1.68
N CYS A 127 5.22 -6.49 -1.48
CA CYS A 127 5.73 -5.24 -0.92
C CYS A 127 5.38 -4.05 -1.83
N HIS A 128 4.70 -3.04 -1.30
CA HIS A 128 4.29 -1.84 -2.04
C HIS A 128 4.23 -0.60 -1.15
N ILE A 129 4.14 0.58 -1.76
CA ILE A 129 3.71 1.83 -1.11
C ILE A 129 2.37 2.26 -1.65
N ASP A 130 1.58 2.90 -0.80
CA ASP A 130 0.43 3.65 -1.25
C ASP A 130 0.81 5.08 -1.60
N SER A 131 0.44 5.50 -2.80
CA SER A 131 0.66 6.83 -3.35
C SER A 131 -0.13 7.92 -2.61
N TYR A 132 -1.28 7.55 -2.05
CA TYR A 132 -2.23 8.46 -1.42
C TYR A 132 -2.57 8.04 0.01
N GLY A 133 -2.77 9.05 0.85
CA GLY A 133 -3.35 8.88 2.16
C GLY A 133 -2.46 8.16 3.15
N CYS A 134 -3.10 7.71 4.22
CA CYS A 134 -2.54 6.81 5.22
C CYS A 134 -3.55 5.72 5.55
N ASN A 135 -3.07 4.60 6.06
CA ASN A 135 -3.90 3.44 6.37
C ASN A 135 -4.00 3.22 7.89
N LEU A 136 -5.19 2.85 8.36
CA LEU A 136 -5.38 2.25 9.67
C LEU A 136 -5.91 0.83 9.48
N VAL A 137 -5.24 -0.15 10.06
CA VAL A 137 -5.58 -1.57 9.93
C VAL A 137 -5.88 -2.16 11.30
N LEU A 138 -7.14 -2.51 11.53
CA LEU A 138 -7.60 -3.28 12.69
C LEU A 138 -7.47 -4.77 12.38
N GLN A 139 -6.77 -5.52 13.23
CA GLN A 139 -6.80 -6.98 13.22
C GLN A 139 -7.92 -7.47 14.13
N VAL A 140 -8.88 -8.22 13.57
CA VAL A 140 -10.05 -8.72 14.30
C VAL A 140 -9.86 -10.19 14.72
N GLU A 141 -9.38 -11.03 13.81
CA GLU A 141 -9.18 -12.47 14.05
C GLU A 141 -7.87 -12.95 13.41
N GLY A 142 -7.19 -13.89 14.06
CA GLY A 142 -5.89 -14.39 13.61
C GLY A 142 -4.80 -13.31 13.60
N ARG A 143 -3.60 -13.70 13.18
CA ARG A 143 -2.42 -12.82 13.15
C ARG A 143 -1.94 -12.58 11.73
N LYS A 144 -1.46 -11.36 11.48
CA LYS A 144 -0.75 -10.97 10.26
C LYS A 144 0.63 -10.43 10.58
N THR A 145 1.64 -10.82 9.82
CA THR A 145 2.99 -10.25 9.91
C THR A 145 3.15 -9.16 8.86
N TRP A 146 3.66 -8.01 9.29
CA TRP A 146 3.91 -6.84 8.47
C TRP A 146 5.42 -6.58 8.42
N HIS A 147 5.95 -6.43 7.22
CA HIS A 147 7.31 -5.94 6.97
C HIS A 147 7.20 -4.53 6.41
N LEU A 148 7.59 -3.54 7.21
CA LEU A 148 7.51 -2.13 6.87
C LEU A 148 8.91 -1.58 6.55
N PHE A 149 9.01 -0.67 5.59
CA PHE A 149 10.24 0.05 5.29
C PHE A 149 9.95 1.54 5.13
N PRO A 150 10.83 2.42 5.60
CA PRO A 150 10.60 3.84 5.55
C PRO A 150 10.73 4.36 4.10
N PRO A 151 10.10 5.50 3.76
CA PRO A 151 10.14 6.08 2.41
C PRO A 151 11.56 6.34 1.89
N GLU A 152 12.52 6.63 2.78
CA GLU A 152 13.92 6.90 2.35
C GLU A 152 14.62 5.66 1.79
N ASP A 153 14.09 4.45 2.03
CA ASP A 153 14.65 3.20 1.51
C ASP A 153 14.14 2.87 0.10
N THR A 154 13.34 3.74 -0.52
CA THR A 154 12.75 3.53 -1.85
C THR A 154 13.76 3.03 -2.89
N THR A 155 14.97 3.61 -2.95
CA THR A 155 16.01 3.18 -3.90
C THR A 155 16.49 1.74 -3.67
N TYR A 156 16.40 1.23 -2.43
CA TYR A 156 16.80 -0.13 -2.08
C TYR A 156 15.70 -1.17 -2.35
N LEU A 157 14.47 -0.73 -2.59
CA LEU A 157 13.31 -1.58 -2.85
C LEU A 157 12.99 -1.77 -4.32
N TYR A 158 13.80 -1.22 -5.22
CA TYR A 158 13.67 -1.42 -6.67
C TYR A 158 12.22 -1.23 -7.13
N PRO A 159 11.66 -0.01 -6.98
CA PRO A 159 10.28 0.27 -7.34
C PRO A 159 10.00 -0.13 -8.79
N THR A 160 8.81 -0.65 -9.04
CA THR A 160 8.24 -0.72 -10.38
C THR A 160 7.98 0.72 -10.85
N ARG A 161 8.79 1.25 -11.78
CA ARG A 161 8.39 2.41 -12.60
C ARG A 161 7.23 1.95 -13.50
N ILE A 162 6.19 2.71 -13.83
CA ILE A 162 5.47 3.81 -13.16
C ILE A 162 4.02 3.30 -13.03
N PRO A 163 3.34 3.58 -11.92
CA PRO A 163 2.04 3.00 -11.65
C PRO A 163 0.97 3.63 -12.52
N TYR A 164 0.46 2.83 -13.45
CA TYR A 164 -0.97 2.89 -13.67
C TYR A 164 -1.63 2.05 -12.57
N GLU A 165 -1.97 2.67 -11.45
CA GLU A 165 -3.08 2.29 -10.58
C GLU A 165 -3.38 3.47 -9.64
N GLU A 166 -4.64 3.63 -9.24
CA GLU A 166 -5.11 4.69 -8.36
C GLU A 166 -4.47 4.73 -6.96
N SER A 167 -3.50 3.86 -6.62
CA SER A 167 -2.97 3.90 -5.26
C SER A 167 -1.62 3.27 -4.98
N SER A 168 -0.98 2.43 -5.82
CA SER A 168 0.17 1.61 -5.35
C SER A 168 1.39 1.56 -6.27
N ILE A 169 2.60 1.60 -5.70
CA ILE A 169 3.87 1.27 -6.37
C ILE A 169 4.48 0.03 -5.72
N PHE A 170 4.73 -1.02 -6.50
CA PHE A 170 5.28 -2.27 -6.01
C PHE A 170 6.81 -2.31 -6.01
N SER A 171 7.36 -3.14 -5.14
CA SER A 171 8.77 -3.52 -5.14
C SER A 171 8.98 -4.66 -6.13
N LYS A 172 10.03 -4.59 -6.95
CA LYS A 172 10.46 -5.73 -7.77
C LYS A 172 11.07 -6.86 -6.92
N VAL A 173 11.39 -6.59 -5.65
CA VAL A 173 12.01 -7.53 -4.73
C VAL A 173 10.94 -8.32 -3.99
N ASN A 174 11.04 -9.66 -4.00
CA ASN A 174 10.37 -10.47 -2.99
C ASN A 174 11.09 -10.28 -1.64
N VAL A 175 10.53 -9.45 -0.75
CA VAL A 175 11.21 -9.04 0.49
C VAL A 175 11.39 -10.16 1.52
N VAL A 176 10.61 -11.24 1.41
CA VAL A 176 10.75 -12.43 2.27
C VAL A 176 11.68 -13.48 1.66
N HIS A 177 11.80 -13.52 0.33
CA HIS A 177 12.72 -14.39 -0.42
C HIS A 177 13.51 -13.62 -1.50
N PRO A 178 14.40 -12.69 -1.10
CA PRO A 178 15.06 -11.78 -2.03
C PRO A 178 16.08 -12.47 -2.93
N ASP A 179 16.07 -12.11 -4.21
CA ASP A 179 17.15 -12.41 -5.16
C ASP A 179 18.31 -11.43 -4.98
N TRP A 180 19.31 -11.82 -4.20
CA TRP A 180 20.46 -10.96 -3.88
C TRP A 180 21.37 -10.67 -5.07
N CYS A 181 21.40 -11.55 -6.07
CA CYS A 181 22.23 -11.34 -7.24
C CYS A 181 21.56 -10.30 -8.17
N ARG A 182 20.24 -10.29 -8.27
CA ARG A 182 19.48 -9.30 -9.06
C ARG A 182 19.26 -7.97 -8.31
N PHE A 183 19.09 -8.01 -6.99
CA PHE A 183 18.72 -6.84 -6.17
C PHE A 183 19.69 -6.58 -5.00
N PRO A 184 20.99 -6.39 -5.26
CA PRO A 184 22.00 -6.30 -4.20
C PRO A 184 21.81 -5.12 -3.24
N LEU A 185 21.23 -4.00 -3.71
CA LEU A 185 21.00 -2.82 -2.87
C LEU A 185 19.94 -3.04 -1.78
N PHE A 186 19.09 -4.07 -1.92
CA PHE A 186 18.08 -4.41 -0.92
C PHE A 186 18.69 -4.74 0.44
N SER A 187 19.95 -5.18 0.46
CA SER A 187 20.72 -5.42 1.69
C SER A 187 20.88 -4.17 2.58
N LYS A 188 20.66 -2.97 2.02
CA LYS A 188 20.71 -1.68 2.72
C LYS A 188 19.36 -1.22 3.26
N ALA A 189 18.27 -1.89 2.90
CA ALA A 189 16.93 -1.56 3.40
C ALA A 189 16.82 -1.87 4.91
N ARG A 190 16.02 -1.08 5.63
CA ARG A 190 15.85 -1.08 7.08
C ARG A 190 14.44 -1.61 7.41
N PRO A 191 14.27 -2.93 7.63
CA PRO A 191 12.96 -3.51 7.89
C PRO A 191 12.49 -3.25 9.32
N TYR A 192 11.22 -2.88 9.44
CA TYR A 192 10.45 -2.80 10.67
C TYR A 192 9.41 -3.91 10.64
N VAL A 193 9.61 -4.99 11.41
CA VAL A 193 8.74 -6.16 11.35
C VAL A 193 7.85 -6.21 12.59
N VAL A 194 6.53 -6.37 12.38
CA VAL A 194 5.55 -6.49 13.47
C VAL A 194 4.52 -7.56 13.14
N THR A 195 4.19 -8.39 14.13
CA THR A 195 3.01 -9.27 14.07
C THR A 195 1.84 -8.56 14.72
N LEU A 196 0.79 -8.30 13.94
CA LEU A 196 -0.43 -7.68 14.38
C LEU A 196 -1.39 -8.75 14.93
N HIS A 197 -1.76 -8.62 16.19
CA HIS A 197 -2.65 -9.53 16.92
C HIS A 197 -4.10 -9.00 16.96
N PRO A 198 -5.10 -9.88 17.17
CA PRO A 198 -6.48 -9.45 17.39
C PRO A 198 -6.62 -8.34 18.44
N GLY A 199 -7.34 -7.28 18.09
CA GLY A 199 -7.54 -6.10 18.94
C GLY A 199 -6.43 -5.05 18.85
N GLN A 200 -5.45 -5.25 17.97
CA GLN A 200 -4.43 -4.24 17.65
C GLN A 200 -4.78 -3.50 16.37
N VAL A 201 -4.37 -2.23 16.32
CA VAL A 201 -4.49 -1.37 15.15
C VAL A 201 -3.10 -0.94 14.72
N LEU A 202 -2.78 -1.13 13.45
CA LEU A 202 -1.57 -0.63 12.82
C LEU A 202 -1.89 0.66 12.05
N TYR A 203 -1.15 1.73 12.33
CA TYR A 203 -1.11 2.89 11.47
C TYR A 203 0.03 2.76 10.47
N VAL A 204 -0.28 2.79 9.18
CA VAL A 204 0.69 2.82 8.09
C VAL A 204 0.73 4.26 7.56
N PRO A 205 1.83 5.01 7.81
CA PRO A 205 1.93 6.37 7.33
C PRO A 205 2.05 6.42 5.80
N ARG A 206 1.76 7.58 5.22
CA ARG A 206 1.89 7.83 3.78
C ARG A 206 3.28 7.41 3.26
N ARG A 207 3.32 6.74 2.11
CA ARG A 207 4.55 6.28 1.42
C ARG A 207 5.42 5.28 2.20
N TRP A 208 4.91 4.69 3.28
CA TRP A 208 5.62 3.58 3.91
C TRP A 208 5.46 2.30 3.11
N TRP A 209 6.59 1.70 2.75
CA TRP A 209 6.61 0.44 2.05
C TRP A 209 6.15 -0.65 3.00
N HIS A 210 5.31 -1.55 2.53
CA HIS A 210 4.80 -2.62 3.36
C HIS A 210 4.50 -3.89 2.57
N TYR A 211 4.89 -5.01 3.17
CA TYR A 211 4.46 -6.36 2.81
C TYR A 211 3.67 -6.92 3.99
N VAL A 212 2.60 -7.66 3.69
CA VAL A 212 1.74 -8.25 4.71
C VAL A 212 1.42 -9.70 4.38
N GLU A 213 1.49 -10.57 5.38
CA GLU A 213 1.20 -12.00 5.28
C GLU A 213 0.32 -12.47 6.43
N SER A 214 -0.71 -13.26 6.13
CA SER A 214 -1.52 -13.99 7.10
C SER A 214 -0.76 -15.23 7.59
N ILE A 215 -0.53 -15.34 8.91
CA ILE A 215 0.26 -16.45 9.46
C ILE A 215 -0.57 -17.52 10.17
N ASP A 216 -1.79 -17.20 10.59
CA ASP A 216 -2.74 -18.16 11.16
C ASP A 216 -3.68 -18.73 10.07
N ASP A 217 -4.31 -19.87 10.33
CA ASP A 217 -5.17 -20.60 9.39
C ASP A 217 -6.22 -19.72 8.72
N ILE A 218 -6.83 -18.83 9.51
CA ILE A 218 -7.75 -17.80 9.05
C ILE A 218 -7.45 -16.48 9.75
N THR A 219 -7.59 -15.40 8.99
CA THR A 219 -7.38 -14.04 9.47
C THR A 219 -8.51 -13.14 9.00
N VAL A 220 -8.92 -12.20 9.85
CA VAL A 220 -9.86 -11.13 9.52
C VAL A 220 -9.25 -9.79 9.93
N SER A 221 -9.16 -8.87 8.99
CA SER A 221 -8.76 -7.49 9.25
C SER A 221 -9.70 -6.50 8.56
N ILE A 222 -9.83 -5.33 9.14
CA ILE A 222 -10.60 -4.22 8.59
C ILE A 222 -9.66 -3.04 8.50
N ASN A 223 -9.63 -2.36 7.37
CA ASN A 223 -8.83 -1.14 7.26
C ASN A 223 -9.64 0.03 6.71
N THR A 224 -9.16 1.23 6.97
CA THR A 224 -9.64 2.46 6.30
C THR A 224 -8.46 3.26 5.77
N TRP A 225 -8.61 3.70 4.52
CA TRP A 225 -7.72 4.66 3.90
C TRP A 225 -8.23 6.06 4.20
N THR A 226 -7.35 6.94 4.70
CA THR A 226 -7.67 8.36 4.88
C THR A 226 -6.81 9.21 3.98
N GLU A 227 -7.47 10.00 3.12
CA GLU A 227 -6.80 10.99 2.28
C GLU A 227 -6.15 12.10 3.12
N LEU A 228 -5.08 12.65 2.57
CA LEU A 228 -4.29 13.75 3.10
C LEU A 228 -4.29 14.90 2.10
N ASP A 229 -4.15 16.14 2.57
CA ASP A 229 -4.14 17.33 1.71
C ASP A 229 -3.10 17.25 0.58
N SER A 230 -1.94 16.63 0.84
CA SER A 230 -0.88 16.43 -0.14
C SER A 230 -1.25 15.49 -1.29
N ASP A 231 -2.35 14.74 -1.16
CA ASP A 231 -2.76 13.77 -2.18
C ASP A 231 -3.35 14.43 -3.42
N HIS A 232 -3.93 15.64 -3.30
CA HIS A 232 -4.44 16.36 -4.45
C HIS A 232 -3.33 16.74 -5.44
N GLU A 233 -2.18 17.24 -4.94
CA GLU A 233 -1.01 17.51 -5.78
C GLU A 233 -0.42 16.21 -6.33
N ALA A 234 -0.32 15.17 -5.50
CA ALA A 234 0.21 13.88 -5.93
C ALA A 234 -0.63 13.23 -7.05
N ARG A 235 -1.95 13.38 -7.05
CA ARG A 235 -2.83 12.89 -8.12
C ARG A 235 -2.58 13.59 -9.45
N VAL A 236 -2.25 14.87 -9.42
CA VAL A 236 -1.87 15.63 -10.62
C VAL A 236 -0.51 15.14 -11.15
N GLU A 237 0.47 14.96 -10.26
CA GLU A 237 1.77 14.36 -10.62
C GLU A 237 1.60 12.98 -11.28
N GLU A 238 0.78 12.11 -10.70
CA GLU A 238 0.52 10.78 -11.25
C GLU A 238 -0.19 10.85 -12.60
N ALA A 239 -1.24 11.68 -12.72
CA ALA A 239 -1.98 11.81 -13.97
C ALA A 239 -1.11 12.35 -15.13
N ILE A 240 -0.17 13.28 -14.84
CA ILE A 240 0.80 13.75 -15.84
C ILE A 240 1.75 12.61 -16.23
N THR A 241 2.28 11.90 -15.25
CA THR A 241 3.22 10.80 -15.49
C THR A 241 2.57 9.73 -16.37
N ARG A 242 1.36 9.32 -16.01
CA ARG A 242 0.50 8.40 -16.74
C ARG A 242 0.29 8.85 -18.19
N MET A 243 -0.14 10.10 -18.39
CA MET A 243 -0.35 10.69 -19.72
C MET A 243 0.91 10.65 -20.59
N VAL A 244 2.08 11.00 -20.03
CA VAL A 244 3.36 11.02 -20.76
C VAL A 244 3.76 9.60 -21.17
N VAL A 245 3.67 8.62 -20.26
CA VAL A 245 3.96 7.21 -20.59
C VAL A 245 3.03 6.70 -21.69
N CYS A 246 1.71 6.95 -21.59
CA CYS A 246 0.77 6.55 -22.64
C CYS A 246 1.16 7.13 -24.00
N ALA A 247 1.46 8.44 -24.05
CA ALA A 247 1.78 9.11 -25.30
C ALA A 247 3.04 8.55 -25.98
N PHE A 248 4.08 8.24 -25.20
CA PHE A 248 5.31 7.65 -25.74
C PHE A 248 5.12 6.19 -26.15
N LYS A 249 4.46 5.39 -25.31
CA LYS A 249 4.39 3.93 -25.52
C LYS A 249 3.28 3.49 -26.46
N SER A 250 2.22 4.28 -26.64
CA SER A 250 1.18 3.99 -27.64
C SER A 250 1.66 4.14 -29.10
N THR A 251 2.81 4.79 -29.32
CA THR A 251 3.38 5.03 -30.66
C THR A 251 4.53 4.10 -31.02
N ASP A 252 5.06 3.33 -30.05
CA ASP A 252 6.22 2.46 -30.24
C ASP A 252 5.80 0.98 -30.28
N LEU A 253 5.58 0.46 -31.50
CA LEU A 253 5.24 -0.95 -31.76
C LEU A 253 6.37 -1.93 -31.43
N SER A 254 7.57 -1.45 -31.13
CA SER A 254 8.78 -2.27 -30.92
C SER A 254 9.21 -2.41 -29.46
N SER A 255 8.66 -1.59 -28.57
CA SER A 255 9.03 -1.59 -27.15
C SER A 255 8.12 -2.48 -26.30
N ASN A 256 8.70 -3.19 -25.33
CA ASN A 256 7.95 -4.03 -24.39
C ASN A 256 7.20 -3.13 -23.40
N ILE A 257 6.00 -2.69 -23.79
CA ILE A 257 5.15 -1.81 -22.99
C ILE A 257 4.87 -2.36 -21.59
N GLN A 258 4.87 -3.69 -21.45
CA GLN A 258 4.66 -4.41 -20.19
C GLN A 258 5.72 -4.09 -19.14
N ASP A 259 6.95 -3.74 -19.54
CA ASP A 259 8.02 -3.37 -18.61
C ASP A 259 7.79 -1.99 -17.94
N TRP A 260 6.85 -1.22 -18.48
CA TRP A 260 6.48 0.13 -18.03
C TRP A 260 5.12 0.17 -17.33
N LEU A 261 4.34 -0.91 -17.38
CA LEU A 261 3.05 -1.01 -16.72
C LEU A 261 3.21 -1.44 -15.27
N ASN A 262 2.23 -1.08 -14.45
CA ASN A 262 2.11 -1.65 -13.12
C ASN A 262 1.88 -3.17 -13.26
N PRO A 263 2.55 -4.04 -12.48
CA PRO A 263 2.32 -5.49 -12.54
C PRO A 263 0.87 -5.93 -12.33
N THR A 264 0.02 -5.09 -11.76
CA THR A 264 -1.42 -5.34 -11.59
C THR A 264 -2.26 -4.99 -12.81
N GLU A 265 -1.69 -4.39 -13.86
CA GLU A 265 -2.41 -4.03 -15.08
C GLU A 265 -2.22 -5.02 -16.23
N GLY A 266 -3.30 -5.23 -16.99
CA GLY A 266 -3.29 -6.07 -18.19
C GLY A 266 -3.06 -5.32 -19.50
N GLU A 267 -3.47 -4.05 -19.59
CA GLU A 267 -3.53 -3.29 -20.86
C GLU A 267 -3.31 -1.79 -20.70
N VAL A 268 -2.86 -1.15 -21.77
CA VAL A 268 -2.58 0.30 -21.81
C VAL A 268 -3.86 1.08 -22.06
N THR A 269 -4.17 2.02 -21.18
CA THR A 269 -5.32 2.92 -21.36
C THR A 269 -5.09 3.97 -22.47
N SER A 270 -6.18 4.41 -23.11
CA SER A 270 -6.12 5.33 -24.25
C SER A 270 -5.66 6.73 -23.86
N HIS A 271 -5.13 7.49 -24.82
CA HIS A 271 -4.73 8.89 -24.60
C HIS A 271 -5.90 9.76 -24.07
N GLU A 272 -7.11 9.56 -24.60
CA GLU A 272 -8.32 10.27 -24.15
C GLU A 272 -8.64 9.98 -22.69
N THR A 273 -8.60 8.70 -22.29
CA THR A 273 -8.81 8.28 -20.90
C THR A 273 -7.78 8.93 -19.97
N ASN A 274 -6.51 8.98 -20.38
CA ASN A 274 -5.45 9.61 -19.59
C ASN A 274 -5.61 11.13 -19.43
N LEU A 275 -6.07 11.82 -20.48
CA LEU A 275 -6.41 13.24 -20.37
C LEU A 275 -7.60 13.48 -19.44
N LEU A 276 -8.60 12.60 -19.45
CA LEU A 276 -9.73 12.68 -18.53
C LEU A 276 -9.27 12.57 -17.07
N TYR A 277 -8.38 11.62 -16.76
CA TYR A 277 -7.79 11.49 -15.42
C TYR A 277 -7.06 12.76 -14.99
N LEU A 278 -6.27 13.37 -15.87
CA LEU A 278 -5.58 14.63 -15.57
C LEU A 278 -6.57 15.77 -15.29
N ASN A 279 -7.61 15.90 -16.11
CA ASN A 279 -8.63 16.93 -15.92
C ASN A 279 -9.38 16.74 -14.59
N GLN A 280 -9.69 15.50 -14.22
CA GLN A 280 -10.33 15.17 -12.94
C GLN A 280 -9.42 15.50 -11.76
N ALA A 281 -8.14 15.14 -11.82
CA ALA A 281 -7.17 15.45 -10.76
C ALA A 281 -7.02 16.97 -10.55
N LEU A 282 -6.95 17.74 -11.65
CA LEU A 282 -6.89 19.21 -11.59
C LEU A 282 -8.17 19.82 -11.00
N ALA A 283 -9.35 19.32 -11.38
CA ALA A 283 -10.62 19.77 -10.83
C ALA A 283 -10.71 19.49 -9.31
N MET A 284 -10.34 18.28 -8.89
CA MET A 284 -10.31 17.91 -7.47
C MET A 284 -9.35 18.78 -6.66
N TYR A 285 -8.19 19.15 -7.23
CA TYR A 285 -7.27 20.09 -6.60
C TYR A 285 -7.88 21.48 -6.44
N ALA A 286 -8.48 22.02 -7.51
CA ALA A 286 -9.10 23.35 -7.47
C ALA A 286 -10.25 23.43 -6.45
N ASP A 287 -11.12 22.41 -6.42
CA ASP A 287 -12.21 22.31 -5.45
C ASP A 287 -11.70 22.26 -4.00
N HIS A 288 -10.58 21.57 -3.75
CA HIS A 288 -9.96 21.48 -2.44
C HIS A 288 -9.37 22.82 -1.98
N GLU A 289 -8.64 23.51 -2.86
CA GLU A 289 -8.09 24.83 -2.56
C GLU A 289 -9.19 25.87 -2.32
N ALA A 290 -10.29 25.82 -3.08
CA ALA A 290 -11.45 26.69 -2.84
C ALA A 290 -12.05 26.47 -1.45
N LYS A 291 -12.25 25.21 -1.04
CA LYS A 291 -12.77 24.87 0.30
C LYS A 291 -11.84 25.31 1.43
N LYS A 292 -10.53 25.16 1.25
CA LYS A 292 -9.54 25.66 2.24
C LYS A 292 -9.66 27.17 2.44
N VAL A 293 -9.86 27.94 1.38
CA VAL A 293 -10.05 29.40 1.48
C VAL A 293 -11.33 29.72 2.24
N GLU A 294 -12.43 29.01 1.97
CA GLU A 294 -13.70 29.19 2.69
C GLU A 294 -13.57 28.85 4.20
N ASP A 295 -12.89 27.76 4.55
CA ASP A 295 -12.70 27.37 5.95
C ASP A 295 -11.80 28.36 6.72
N VAL A 296 -10.77 28.92 6.08
CA VAL A 296 -9.95 30.00 6.66
C VAL A 296 -10.78 31.27 6.86
N GLN A 297 -11.66 31.63 5.93
CA GLN A 297 -12.57 32.77 6.09
C GLN A 297 -13.57 32.54 7.23
N ARG A 298 -14.13 31.33 7.33
CA ARG A 298 -15.10 30.96 8.37
C ARG A 298 -14.51 30.91 9.79
N THR A 299 -13.23 30.58 9.90
CA THR A 299 -12.50 30.59 11.18
C THR A 299 -11.99 31.98 11.57
N GLN A 300 -11.96 32.95 10.63
CA GLN A 300 -11.63 34.35 10.89
C GLN A 300 -12.85 35.22 11.26
N ASP A 301 -14.08 34.73 11.07
CA ASP A 301 -15.28 35.39 11.56
C ASP A 301 -15.40 35.27 13.11
N PRO A 302 -15.50 36.38 13.86
CA PRO A 302 -15.50 36.33 15.31
C PRO A 302 -16.79 35.70 15.84
N PRO A 303 -16.73 34.89 16.92
CA PRO A 303 -17.94 34.40 17.56
C PRO A 303 -18.74 35.58 18.12
N LEU A 304 -20.05 35.61 17.82
CA LEU A 304 -21.00 36.53 18.41
C LEU A 304 -20.90 36.46 19.95
N LYS A 305 -20.38 37.56 20.52
CA LYS A 305 -20.25 37.95 21.93
C LYS A 305 -20.89 37.01 22.97
N ARG A 306 -20.04 36.41 23.82
CA ARG A 306 -20.33 36.25 25.26
C ARG A 306 -19.07 36.41 26.12
N ASN A 307 -18.95 37.62 26.68
CA ASN A 307 -18.21 38.11 27.86
C ASN A 307 -16.84 37.53 28.29
N LYS A 308 -15.84 38.42 28.16
CA LYS A 308 -14.80 38.89 29.11
C LYS A 308 -13.73 37.94 29.70
N LEU A 309 -12.50 38.25 29.25
CA LEU A 309 -11.25 38.50 30.00
C LEU A 309 -10.54 37.29 30.66
N THR A 310 -9.38 36.88 30.11
CA THR A 310 -8.05 37.45 30.42
C THR A 310 -7.03 37.05 29.37
N THR A 311 -6.13 37.99 29.08
CA THR A 311 -4.98 37.98 28.20
C THR A 311 -3.92 36.95 28.60
N ASP A 312 -3.29 36.29 27.64
CA ASP A 312 -1.82 36.36 27.51
C ASP A 312 -1.31 36.00 26.10
N THR A 313 -0.47 36.94 25.64
CA THR A 313 0.53 36.99 24.56
C THR A 313 0.61 35.90 23.49
N ALA A 314 0.45 36.36 22.24
CA ALA A 314 0.79 35.67 21.01
C ALA A 314 2.32 35.67 20.77
N SER A 315 2.86 34.51 20.39
CA SER A 315 4.17 34.40 19.74
C SER A 315 4.00 33.66 18.42
N ASN A 316 4.44 34.31 17.34
CA ASN A 316 4.52 33.80 15.97
C ASN A 316 5.12 32.39 15.93
N VAL A 317 4.45 31.46 15.24
CA VAL A 317 5.01 30.16 14.87
C VAL A 317 5.05 30.07 13.35
N ASP A 318 6.28 29.91 12.88
CA ASP A 318 6.70 29.66 11.51
C ASP A 318 6.00 28.41 10.92
N LEU A 319 5.38 28.53 9.75
CA LEU A 319 4.64 27.45 9.08
C LEU A 319 5.61 26.59 8.25
N SER A 320 6.41 25.75 8.91
CA SER A 320 7.25 24.75 8.22
C SER A 320 7.39 23.42 8.96
N VAL A 321 6.40 23.00 9.74
CA VAL A 321 6.42 21.69 10.43
C VAL A 321 5.21 20.88 10.00
N SER A 322 5.44 19.76 9.31
CA SER A 322 4.44 18.73 9.09
C SER A 322 3.85 18.33 10.44
N SER A 323 2.55 18.55 10.63
CA SER A 323 1.84 18.19 11.86
C SER A 323 2.14 16.74 12.22
N PRO A 324 2.61 16.42 13.44
CA PRO A 324 2.69 15.03 13.87
C PRO A 324 1.27 14.45 13.80
N PRO A 325 1.11 13.20 13.34
CA PRO A 325 -0.22 12.67 13.16
C PRO A 325 -0.93 12.56 14.52
N PRO A 326 -2.27 12.67 14.57
CA PRO A 326 -3.04 12.95 15.79
C PRO A 326 -3.21 11.72 16.70
N PHE A 327 -2.23 10.81 16.73
CA PHE A 327 -2.36 9.57 17.47
C PHE A 327 -2.07 9.80 18.95
N GLY A 328 -3.03 9.45 19.78
CA GLY A 328 -2.97 9.67 21.23
C GLY A 328 -1.79 8.97 21.92
N ARG A 329 -1.67 9.20 23.22
CA ARG A 329 -0.63 8.69 24.16
C ARG A 329 -0.36 7.17 24.19
N HIS A 330 -1.05 6.39 23.36
CA HIS A 330 -0.96 4.93 23.29
C HIS A 330 -0.34 4.42 21.98
N LEU A 331 0.18 5.31 21.12
CA LEU A 331 0.90 4.91 19.92
C LEU A 331 2.25 4.30 20.32
N LEU A 332 2.46 3.03 19.96
CA LEU A 332 3.73 2.34 20.11
C LEU A 332 4.45 2.37 18.76
N SER A 333 5.65 2.93 18.74
CA SER A 333 6.48 2.89 17.53
C SER A 333 6.93 1.45 17.29
N VAL A 334 6.74 0.95 16.07
CA VAL A 334 7.40 -0.28 15.63
C VAL A 334 8.89 0.03 15.55
N MET A 335 9.70 -0.77 16.24
CA MET A 335 11.15 -0.56 16.27
C MET A 335 11.82 -1.26 15.09
N PRO A 336 12.98 -0.76 14.62
CA PRO A 336 13.73 -1.42 13.55
C PRO A 336 14.10 -2.83 13.96
N SER A 337 14.04 -3.77 13.02
CA SER A 337 14.57 -5.11 13.24
C SER A 337 16.09 -5.02 13.37
N PRO A 338 16.72 -5.77 14.30
CA PRO A 338 18.17 -5.80 14.39
C PRO A 338 18.79 -6.29 13.07
N PRO A 339 19.98 -5.81 12.69
CA PRO A 339 20.68 -6.29 11.52
C PRO A 339 20.90 -7.82 11.64
N ARG A 340 20.69 -8.54 10.54
CA ARG A 340 20.72 -10.01 10.48
C ARG A 340 22.05 -10.67 10.92
N SER A 341 23.09 -9.91 11.26
CA SER A 341 24.36 -10.42 11.76
C SER A 341 24.31 -11.02 13.17
N ASP A 342 23.27 -10.76 13.98
CA ASP A 342 23.26 -11.14 15.41
C ASP A 342 22.25 -12.24 15.81
N LEU A 343 21.60 -12.92 14.87
CA LEU A 343 20.71 -14.05 15.16
C LEU A 343 21.42 -15.41 15.04
N ARG A 344 22.59 -15.56 15.65
CA ARG A 344 23.16 -16.86 16.01
C ARG A 344 22.81 -17.18 17.46
N GLY A 345 21.56 -17.54 17.72
CA GLY A 345 21.20 -18.12 19.02
C GLY A 345 19.80 -17.84 19.52
N ALA A 346 18.79 -18.46 18.91
CA ALA A 346 17.60 -19.01 19.57
C ALA A 346 16.78 -19.72 18.50
N GLY A 347 16.64 -21.04 18.62
CA GLY A 347 16.13 -21.90 17.56
C GLY A 347 14.63 -21.72 17.30
N THR A 348 14.27 -21.77 16.02
CA THR A 348 13.20 -22.63 15.46
C THR A 348 13.43 -22.77 13.95
N ASP A 349 13.45 -24.03 13.51
CA ASP A 349 13.32 -24.61 12.16
C ASP A 349 14.15 -24.09 10.97
N ASN A 350 15.01 -25.01 10.53
CA ASN A 350 15.93 -24.92 9.41
C ASN A 350 15.21 -24.68 8.07
N ILE A 351 15.33 -23.46 7.54
CA ILE A 351 15.39 -23.26 6.08
C ILE A 351 16.87 -23.13 5.75
N ALA A 352 17.45 -24.22 5.23
CA ALA A 352 18.79 -24.20 4.66
C ALA A 352 18.77 -23.31 3.41
N PHE A 353 19.25 -22.08 3.54
CA PHE A 353 19.40 -21.17 2.41
C PHE A 353 20.64 -21.55 1.61
N ALA A 354 20.45 -21.84 0.33
CA ALA A 354 21.51 -21.92 -0.68
C ALA A 354 22.09 -20.51 -0.95
N GLY A 355 22.76 -19.95 0.04
CA GLY A 355 23.59 -18.76 -0.07
C GLY A 355 25.04 -19.16 -0.29
N ASP A 356 25.32 -19.88 -1.38
CA ASP A 356 26.69 -20.31 -1.68
C ASP A 356 26.91 -20.37 -3.20
N GLN A 357 26.67 -19.25 -3.90
CA GLN A 357 27.12 -19.08 -5.29
C GLN A 357 27.15 -17.65 -5.87
N CYS A 358 26.87 -16.60 -5.10
CA CYS A 358 27.25 -15.24 -5.52
C CYS A 358 28.56 -14.90 -4.78
N GLN A 359 29.70 -15.29 -5.37
CA GLN A 359 31.02 -14.96 -4.84
C GLN A 359 31.14 -13.45 -4.66
N ALA A 360 31.27 -13.02 -3.42
CA ALA A 360 31.58 -11.65 -3.06
C ALA A 360 32.93 -11.26 -3.67
N LEU A 361 32.90 -10.33 -4.63
CA LEU A 361 34.05 -9.48 -4.92
C LEU A 361 34.25 -8.53 -3.73
N ASN A 362 34.83 -9.07 -2.67
CA ASN A 362 35.44 -8.26 -1.61
C ASN A 362 36.74 -7.66 -2.18
N SER A 363 36.67 -6.41 -2.63
CA SER A 363 37.83 -5.52 -2.61
C SER A 363 37.45 -4.28 -1.81
N GLU A 364 38.09 -4.13 -0.66
CA GLU A 364 38.07 -2.92 0.15
C GLU A 364 38.47 -1.71 -0.71
N THR A 365 37.50 -0.85 -1.03
CA THR A 365 37.78 0.56 -1.26
C THR A 365 36.56 1.37 -0.85
N THR A 366 36.72 2.07 0.26
CA THR A 366 35.76 3.04 0.79
C THR A 366 35.67 4.21 -0.20
N GLN A 367 34.66 4.18 -1.07
CA GLN A 367 34.15 5.40 -1.70
C GLN A 367 32.64 5.45 -1.50
N VAL A 368 32.24 6.49 -0.77
CA VAL A 368 30.87 6.93 -0.62
C VAL A 368 30.33 7.22 -2.02
N VAL A 369 29.51 6.31 -2.56
CA VAL A 369 28.69 6.62 -3.75
C VAL A 369 27.51 7.46 -3.26
N SER A 370 27.77 8.76 -3.10
CA SER A 370 26.73 9.75 -3.40
C SER A 370 26.24 9.46 -4.82
N SER A 371 24.96 9.67 -5.10
CA SER A 371 24.40 9.70 -6.46
C SER A 371 25.08 10.81 -7.28
N GLN A 372 26.31 10.56 -7.71
CA GLN A 372 27.03 11.29 -8.72
C GLN A 372 26.79 10.53 -10.01
N TRP A 373 25.99 11.16 -10.85
CA TRP A 373 26.00 10.97 -12.29
C TRP A 373 27.44 11.11 -12.77
N HIS A 374 28.17 10.01 -12.89
CA HIS A 374 29.40 9.99 -13.66
C HIS A 374 29.45 8.76 -14.56
N GLU A 375 29.43 9.11 -15.85
CA GLU A 375 29.51 8.32 -17.05
C GLU A 375 30.70 7.35 -17.07
N THR A 376 30.43 6.13 -17.51
CA THR A 376 31.30 5.49 -18.50
C THR A 376 30.47 5.28 -19.77
N ALA A 377 30.12 6.38 -20.43
CA ALA A 377 29.51 6.32 -21.75
C ALA A 377 30.57 5.81 -22.74
N SER A 378 30.31 4.65 -23.35
CA SER A 378 31.02 4.28 -24.56
C SER A 378 30.72 5.33 -25.64
N PRO A 379 31.68 5.77 -26.48
CA PRO A 379 31.55 7.00 -27.28
C PRO A 379 30.46 7.01 -28.37
N ASN A 380 29.61 5.97 -28.46
CA ASN A 380 28.65 5.77 -29.54
C ASN A 380 27.26 5.27 -29.08
N GLN A 381 26.90 5.40 -27.80
CA GLN A 381 25.56 4.98 -27.37
C GLN A 381 24.54 6.07 -27.72
N SER A 382 23.67 5.78 -28.69
CA SER A 382 22.57 6.67 -29.09
C SER A 382 21.49 6.71 -28.01
N VAL A 383 21.03 7.92 -27.65
CA VAL A 383 19.88 8.12 -26.76
C VAL A 383 18.65 7.43 -27.34
N THR A 384 17.99 6.61 -26.54
CA THR A 384 16.78 5.84 -26.91
C THR A 384 15.49 6.59 -26.54
N SER A 385 14.35 6.13 -27.07
CA SER A 385 13.03 6.62 -26.65
C SER A 385 12.78 6.36 -25.14
N ASP A 386 13.33 5.28 -24.61
CA ASP A 386 13.26 4.93 -23.19
C ASP A 386 14.06 5.89 -22.33
N ASP A 387 15.29 6.25 -22.72
CA ASP A 387 16.10 7.25 -22.00
C ASP A 387 15.39 8.60 -21.90
N VAL A 388 14.71 9.03 -22.98
CA VAL A 388 13.90 10.26 -22.99
C VAL A 388 12.71 10.13 -22.05
N LEU A 389 11.98 9.02 -22.13
CA LEU A 389 10.83 8.78 -21.27
C LEU A 389 11.24 8.77 -19.80
N GLU A 390 12.36 8.11 -19.45
CA GLU A 390 12.94 8.09 -18.11
C GLU A 390 13.26 9.49 -17.58
N CYS A 391 13.72 10.40 -18.44
CA CYS A 391 13.96 11.79 -18.05
C CYS A 391 12.65 12.54 -17.79
N LEU A 392 11.66 12.38 -18.67
CA LEU A 392 10.37 13.08 -18.56
C LEU A 392 9.57 12.66 -17.33
N VAL A 393 9.64 11.38 -16.99
CA VAL A 393 8.95 10.81 -15.83
C VAL A 393 9.80 10.81 -14.56
N ASN A 394 10.92 11.54 -14.56
CA ASN A 394 11.66 11.78 -13.34
C ASN A 394 10.78 12.56 -12.34
N PRO A 395 10.69 12.15 -11.07
CA PRO A 395 9.86 12.82 -10.07
C PRO A 395 10.10 14.34 -9.96
N GLN A 396 11.35 14.80 -10.16
CA GLN A 396 11.67 16.23 -10.12
C GLN A 396 11.07 16.99 -11.32
N VAL A 397 11.07 16.37 -12.51
CA VAL A 397 10.49 16.94 -13.73
C VAL A 397 8.98 16.97 -13.62
N ILE A 398 8.37 15.86 -13.20
CA ILE A 398 6.92 15.77 -12.97
C ILE A 398 6.47 16.82 -11.94
N HIS A 399 7.16 16.90 -10.80
CA HIS A 399 6.85 17.89 -9.77
C HIS A 399 6.91 19.34 -10.29
N LEU A 400 7.92 19.68 -11.11
CA LEU A 400 8.03 21.01 -11.71
C LEU A 400 6.85 21.32 -12.65
N VAL A 401 6.49 20.37 -13.51
CA VAL A 401 5.36 20.52 -14.45
C VAL A 401 4.04 20.65 -13.69
N SER A 402 3.79 19.80 -12.70
CA SER A 402 2.62 19.87 -11.83
C SER A 402 2.48 21.24 -11.19
N ARG A 403 3.55 21.75 -10.55
CA ARG A 403 3.52 23.07 -9.90
C ARG A 403 3.22 24.21 -10.87
N LEU A 404 3.71 24.14 -12.11
CA LEU A 404 3.41 25.14 -13.14
C LEU A 404 1.94 25.09 -13.59
N LEU A 405 1.35 23.88 -13.66
CA LEU A 405 -0.06 23.70 -13.97
C LEU A 405 -0.97 24.19 -12.83
N LEU A 406 -0.66 23.78 -11.60
CA LEU A 406 -1.43 24.14 -10.41
C LEU A 406 -1.49 25.67 -10.21
N LYS A 407 -0.39 26.39 -10.47
CA LYS A 407 -0.36 27.87 -10.45
C LYS A 407 -1.29 28.57 -11.43
N LYS A 408 -1.81 27.87 -12.44
CA LYS A 408 -2.75 28.44 -13.41
C LYS A 408 -4.22 28.28 -12.99
N ILE A 409 -4.49 27.40 -12.02
CA ILE A 409 -5.83 27.05 -11.56
C ILE A 409 -6.10 27.46 -10.11
N SER A 410 -5.05 27.67 -9.31
CA SER A 410 -5.07 28.42 -8.05
C SER A 410 -5.10 29.92 -8.30
#